data_AF-A0A4Y2QXS9-F1
#
_entry.id   AF-A0A4Y2QXS9-F1
#
_cell.length_a   1.000
_cell.length_b   1.000
_cell.length_c   1.000
_cell.angle_alpha   90.00
_cell.angle_beta   90.00
_cell.angle_gamma   90.00
#
_symmetry.space_group_name_H-M   'P 1'
#
loop_
_entity.id
_entity.type
_entity.pdbx_description
1 polymer ?
#
loop_
_entity_poly.entity_id
_entity_poly.type
_entity_poly.pdbx_seq_one_letter_code
_entity_poly.pdbx_strand_id
1 'polypeptide(L)'
;MKNEAVCVQNADCTETAASCSFAAEMLSRIDNEHDFLNHIIFPDEATFNVSNKVNTSTTADFEAQKIPMQYRKWKITDQKSMCCALLHDTVIGPF
;
A
#
# COMPACT_ATOMS: atom_id res chain seq x y z
N MET A 1 23.80 2.56 -6.10
CA MET A 1 22.68 1.58 -6.11
C MET A 1 21.39 2.37 -6.24
N LYS A 2 20.63 2.16 -7.32
CA LYS A 2 19.28 2.69 -7.47
C LYS A 2 18.32 1.62 -6.97
N ASN A 3 17.45 1.98 -6.05
CA ASN A 3 16.51 1.06 -5.42
C ASN A 3 15.25 1.14 -6.28
N GLU A 4 15.11 0.24 -7.24
CA GLU A 4 13.86 0.13 -7.98
C GLU A 4 12.84 -0.58 -7.09
N ALA A 5 11.79 0.13 -6.72
CA ALA A 5 10.62 -0.47 -6.10
C ALA A 5 9.95 -1.35 -7.15
N VAL A 6 10.18 -2.66 -7.08
CA VAL A 6 9.47 -3.63 -7.91
C VAL A 6 8.08 -3.82 -7.32
N CYS A 7 7.09 -3.16 -7.92
CA CYS A 7 5.69 -3.44 -7.66
C CYS A 7 5.36 -4.82 -8.26
N VAL A 8 5.35 -5.88 -7.44
CA VAL A 8 4.83 -7.20 -7.88
C VAL A 8 3.31 -7.17 -7.72
N GLN A 9 2.65 -6.50 -8.66
CA GLN A 9 1.28 -6.84 -9.00
C GLN A 9 1.37 -7.68 -10.27
N ASN A 10 0.91 -8.94 -10.23
CA ASN A 10 0.52 -9.66 -11.44
C ASN A 10 -0.73 -8.97 -11.98
N ALA A 11 -0.57 -7.73 -12.44
CA ALA A 11 -1.53 -7.13 -13.30
C ALA A 11 -1.37 -7.87 -14.62
N ASP A 12 -2.39 -8.63 -14.99
CA ASP A 12 -2.78 -8.60 -16.38
C ASP A 12 -3.09 -7.12 -16.68
N CYS A 13 -2.03 -6.34 -16.94
CA CYS A 13 -2.10 -4.96 -17.41
C CYS A 13 -2.62 -5.05 -18.84
N THR A 14 -3.87 -5.48 -18.99
CA THR A 14 -4.69 -4.87 -20.02
C THR A 14 -4.84 -3.43 -19.57
N GLU A 15 -3.92 -2.57 -20.02
CA GLU A 15 -4.13 -1.12 -20.00
C GLU A 15 -5.46 -0.88 -20.69
N THR A 16 -6.53 -0.84 -19.89
CA THR A 16 -7.85 -0.60 -20.44
C THR A 16 -7.83 0.82 -20.97
N ALA A 17 -8.50 1.07 -22.10
CA ALA A 17 -8.61 2.42 -22.66
C ALA A 17 -9.12 3.44 -21.63
N ALA A 18 -9.91 2.98 -20.65
CA ALA A 18 -10.37 3.77 -19.52
C ALA A 18 -9.23 4.22 -18.60
N SER A 19 -8.29 3.34 -18.23
CA SER A 19 -7.12 3.71 -17.41
C SER A 19 -6.24 4.75 -18.09
N CYS A 20 -5.98 4.60 -19.39
CA CYS A 20 -5.17 5.56 -20.16
C CYS A 20 -5.87 6.91 -20.31
N SER A 21 -7.18 6.90 -20.60
CA SER A 21 -7.98 8.13 -20.69
C SER A 21 -8.03 8.87 -19.35
N PHE A 22 -8.23 8.14 -18.25
CA PHE A 22 -8.23 8.70 -16.90
C PHE A 22 -6.88 9.31 -16.54
N ALA A 23 -5.78 8.59 -16.81
CA ALA A 23 -4.43 9.09 -16.54
C ALA A 23 -4.12 10.38 -17.33
N ALA A 24 -4.47 10.43 -18.62
CA ALA A 24 -4.28 11.62 -19.45
C ALA A 24 -5.08 12.82 -18.94
N GLU A 25 -6.33 12.61 -18.52
CA GLU A 25 -7.17 13.65 -17.94
C GLU A 25 -6.60 14.16 -16.61
N MET A 26 -6.23 13.26 -15.70
CA MET A 26 -5.67 13.61 -14.40
C MET A 26 -4.35 14.37 -14.53
N LEU A 27 -3.46 13.95 -15.44
CA LEU A 27 -2.21 14.64 -15.72
C LEU A 27 -2.46 16.06 -16.26
N SER A 28 -3.40 16.21 -17.20
CA SER A 28 -3.78 17.53 -17.72
C SER A 28 -4.27 18.47 -16.62
N ARG A 29 -5.08 17.97 -15.67
CA ARG A 29 -5.55 18.79 -14.55
C ARG A 29 -4.41 19.15 -13.60
N ILE A 30 -3.52 18.22 -13.27
CA ILE A 30 -2.34 18.49 -12.43
C ILE A 30 -1.46 19.58 -13.06
N ASP A 31 -1.26 19.56 -14.38
CA ASP A 31 -0.43 20.55 -15.08
C ASP A 31 -1.08 21.94 -15.17
N ASN A 32 -2.41 22.00 -15.30
CA ASN A 32 -3.14 23.24 -15.58
C ASN A 32 -3.78 23.89 -14.33
N GLU A 33 -4.03 23.13 -13.27
CA GLU A 33 -4.70 23.59 -12.06
C GLU A 33 -3.76 23.43 -10.85
N HIS A 34 -3.18 24.55 -10.40
CA HIS A 34 -2.14 24.59 -9.36
C HIS A 34 -2.49 23.83 -8.06
N ASP A 35 -3.76 23.89 -7.64
CA ASP A 35 -4.23 23.32 -6.38
C ASP A 35 -5.15 22.09 -6.59
N PHE A 36 -5.14 21.48 -7.77
CA PHE A 36 -6.05 20.37 -8.08
C PHE A 36 -5.94 19.22 -7.07
N LEU A 37 -4.72 18.76 -6.79
CA LEU A 37 -4.48 17.67 -5.83
C LEU A 37 -4.85 18.06 -4.40
N ASN A 38 -4.81 19.35 -4.05
CA ASN A 38 -5.12 19.83 -2.71
C ASN A 38 -6.60 19.66 -2.36
N HIS A 39 -7.45 19.45 -3.36
CA HIS A 39 -8.90 19.29 -3.20
C HIS A 39 -9.37 17.83 -3.36
N ILE A 40 -8.47 16.89 -3.60
CA ILE A 40 -8.83 15.47 -3.77
C ILE A 40 -8.73 14.75 -2.43
N ILE A 41 -9.82 14.07 -2.07
CA ILE A 41 -9.87 13.17 -0.93
C ILE A 41 -9.64 11.74 -1.43
N PHE A 42 -8.66 11.04 -0.86
CA PHE A 42 -8.31 9.65 -1.16
C PHE A 42 -8.77 8.72 -0.02
N PRO A 43 -10.01 8.20 -0.06
CA PRO A 43 -10.47 7.20 0.90
C PRO A 43 -9.92 5.81 0.58
N ASP A 44 -9.54 5.05 1.61
CA ASP A 44 -9.19 3.63 1.48
C ASP A 44 -9.47 2.86 2.78
N GLU A 45 -9.55 1.53 2.66
CA GLU A 45 -9.64 0.60 3.77
C GLU A 45 -8.35 -0.21 3.90
N ALA A 46 -7.64 -0.03 5.02
CA ALA A 46 -6.46 -0.82 5.34
C ALA A 46 -6.80 -1.86 6.41
N THR A 47 -6.42 -3.11 6.15
CA THR A 47 -6.55 -4.21 7.11
C THR A 47 -5.22 -4.47 7.81
N PHE A 48 -5.22 -4.40 9.14
CA PHE A 48 -4.08 -4.70 10.00
C PHE A 48 -4.26 -6.04 10.70
N ASN A 49 -3.24 -6.88 10.60
CA ASN A 49 -3.13 -8.08 11.40
C ASN A 49 -2.46 -7.71 12.72
N VAL A 50 -3.22 -7.69 13.82
CA VAL A 50 -2.67 -7.40 15.15
C VAL A 50 -2.28 -8.74 15.77
N SER A 51 -0.98 -8.94 15.94
CA SER A 51 -0.47 -10.02 16.77
C SER A 51 0.35 -9.42 17.90
N ASN A 52 0.20 -9.90 19.13
CA ASN A 52 0.98 -9.47 20.29
C ASN A 52 2.48 -9.84 20.21
N LYS A 53 2.97 -10.19 19.02
CA LYS A 53 4.35 -10.53 18.74
C LYS A 53 4.84 -9.62 17.62
N VAL A 54 5.97 -8.95 17.85
CA VAL A 54 6.66 -8.19 16.81
C VAL A 54 6.89 -9.13 15.63
N ASN A 55 6.56 -8.68 14.42
CA ASN A 55 6.94 -9.39 13.21
C ASN A 55 8.48 -9.36 13.14
N THR A 56 9.14 -10.37 13.69
CA THR A 56 10.56 -10.64 13.45
C THR A 56 10.69 -11.10 12.01
N SER A 57 10.57 -10.16 11.07
CA SER A 57 11.05 -10.36 9.71
C SER A 57 12.58 -10.36 9.79
N THR A 58 13.11 -11.57 9.75
CA THR A 58 14.51 -11.96 9.65
C THR A 58 15.39 -10.87 9.00
N THR A 59 16.00 -10.00 9.81
CA THR A 59 17.09 -9.09 9.37
C THR A 59 18.32 -9.24 10.26
N ALA A 60 18.36 -10.30 11.07
CA ALA A 60 19.55 -10.79 11.75
C ALA A 60 19.54 -12.30 11.56
N ASP A 61 20.55 -12.79 10.83
CA ASP A 61 21.06 -14.16 10.73
C ASP A 61 21.63 -14.38 9.31
N PHE A 62 22.37 -13.39 8.81
CA PHE A 62 23.36 -13.60 7.76
C PHE A 62 24.64 -14.20 8.36
N GLU A 63 24.52 -15.23 9.21
CA GLU A 63 25.62 -16.15 9.52
C GLU A 63 25.10 -17.34 10.33
N ALA A 64 24.97 -18.48 9.63
CA ALA A 64 25.07 -19.83 10.20
C ALA A 64 23.99 -20.32 11.19
N GLN A 65 22.74 -20.48 10.75
CA GLN A 65 21.96 -21.69 11.02
C GLN A 65 20.67 -21.74 10.18
N LYS A 66 20.51 -22.81 9.38
CA LYS A 66 19.23 -23.14 8.73
C LYS A 66 18.21 -23.51 9.80
N ILE A 67 17.45 -22.55 10.29
CA ILE A 67 16.17 -22.85 10.95
C ILE A 67 15.24 -23.34 9.84
N PRO A 68 14.59 -24.52 9.97
CA PRO A 68 13.55 -24.90 9.04
C PRO A 68 12.45 -23.85 9.17
N MET A 69 12.29 -23.01 8.14
CA MET A 69 11.15 -22.10 8.01
C MET A 69 9.89 -22.97 7.86
N GLN A 70 9.40 -23.51 8.97
CA GLN A 70 8.02 -23.91 9.06
C GLN A 70 7.21 -22.62 8.99
N TYR A 71 6.61 -22.38 7.83
CA TYR A 71 5.44 -21.52 7.72
C TYR A 71 4.34 -22.11 8.62
N ARG A 72 4.43 -21.85 9.93
CA ARG A 72 3.26 -21.97 10.79
C ARG A 72 2.32 -20.89 10.28
N LYS A 73 1.21 -21.30 9.64
CA LYS A 73 0.01 -20.48 9.56
C LYS A 73 -0.31 -20.06 10.99
N TRP A 74 0.14 -18.88 11.38
CA TRP A 74 -0.23 -18.32 12.66
C TRP A 74 -1.73 -18.09 12.60
N LYS A 75 -2.45 -18.60 13.61
CA LYS A 75 -3.86 -18.29 13.78
C LYS A 75 -3.94 -16.77 13.98
N ILE A 76 -4.33 -16.06 12.93
CA ILE A 76 -4.72 -14.65 12.95
C ILE A 76 -5.78 -14.58 14.04
N THR A 77 -5.41 -13.99 15.17
CA THR A 77 -6.27 -14.00 16.36
C THR A 77 -7.19 -12.78 16.31
N ASP A 78 -6.68 -11.64 15.83
CA ASP A 78 -7.44 -10.40 15.67
C ASP A 78 -7.02 -9.65 14.39
N GLN A 79 -7.93 -9.57 13.42
CA GLN A 79 -7.81 -8.73 12.23
C GLN A 79 -8.61 -7.45 12.48
N LYS A 80 -7.99 -6.28 12.28
CA LYS A 80 -8.65 -4.99 12.46
C LYS A 80 -8.55 -4.20 11.17
N SER A 81 -9.68 -3.86 10.55
CA SER A 81 -9.70 -2.89 9.47
C SER A 81 -9.83 -1.47 10.00
N MET A 82 -9.31 -0.52 9.24
CA MET A 82 -9.42 0.91 9.46
C MET A 82 -9.71 1.56 8.13
N CYS A 83 -10.82 2.30 8.06
CA CYS A 83 -11.15 3.14 6.93
C CYS A 83 -10.73 4.57 7.26
N CYS A 84 -9.95 5.21 6.41
CA CYS A 84 -9.63 6.62 6.53
C CYS A 84 -9.54 7.25 5.15
N ALA A 85 -9.55 8.57 5.10
CA ALA A 85 -9.31 9.30 3.88
C ALA A 85 -8.19 10.32 4.04
N LEU A 86 -7.39 10.49 3.00
CA LEU A 86 -6.28 11.43 2.96
C LEU A 86 -6.64 12.64 2.10
N LEU A 87 -6.41 13.83 2.65
CA LEU A 87 -6.35 15.11 1.95
C LEU A 87 -4.91 15.64 2.06
N HIS A 88 -4.54 16.61 1.22
CA HIS A 88 -3.17 17.14 1.13
C HIS A 88 -2.50 17.46 2.49
N ASP A 89 -3.24 18.03 3.44
CA ASP A 89 -2.72 18.42 4.75
C ASP A 89 -3.43 17.74 5.94
N THR A 90 -4.42 16.88 5.68
CA THR A 90 -5.35 16.40 6.70
C THR A 90 -5.67 14.92 6.52
N VAL A 91 -5.64 14.17 7.63
CA VAL A 91 -6.21 12.82 7.70
C VAL A 91 -7.64 12.93 8.20
N ILE A 92 -8.59 12.38 7.45
CA ILE A 92 -10.02 12.35 7.78
C ILE A 92 -10.37 10.95 8.27
N GLY A 93 -10.79 10.85 9.53
CA GLY A 93 -11.30 9.61 10.12
C GLY A 93 -10.22 8.63 10.59
N PRO A 94 -10.59 7.81 11.57
CA PRO A 94 -11.17 6.50 11.28
C PRO A 94 -12.70 6.52 11.17
N PHE A 95 -13.25 5.83 10.18
CA PHE A 95 -14.69 5.64 9.98
C PHE A 95 -15.18 4.30 10.56
#